data_AF-A0A7S1FIN0-F1
#
_entry.id   AF-A0A7S1FIN0-F1
#
_cell.length_a   1.000
_cell.length_b   1.000
_cell.length_c   1.000
_cell.angle_alpha   90.00
_cell.angle_beta   90.00
_cell.angle_gamma   90.00
#
_symmetry.space_group_name_H-M   'P 1'
#
loop_
_entity.id
_entity.type
_entity.pdbx_description
1 polymer ?
#
loop_
_entity_poly.entity_id
_entity_poly.type
_entity_poly.pdbx_seq_one_letter_code
_entity_poly.pdbx_strand_id
1 'polypeptide(L)'
;KQYYDIILDCTRVLCTRFAEGQGSAVDIHPVMSTYTFEVIGRVGFGHTFDAITKPEECVFLRNFECLSNIQSRVKESSFKISQLVMGLITGDLRELRRCAQAIKGEVTAILAERKKALEQCPVTGGTGACPVKDMATRMLTVPDPETNEILPESLV
;
A
#
# COMPACT_ATOMS: atom_id res chain seq x y z
N LYS A 1 -12.12 17.15 1.49
CA LYS A 1 -13.41 16.42 1.35
C LYS A 1 -13.19 15.00 0.80
N GLN A 2 -12.49 14.82 -0.33
CA GLN A 2 -12.26 13.48 -0.92
C GLN A 2 -11.69 12.40 0.01
N TYR A 3 -10.64 12.68 0.81
CA TYR A 3 -10.08 11.65 1.71
C TYR A 3 -11.04 11.25 2.84
N TYR A 4 -11.85 12.19 3.32
CA TYR A 4 -12.85 11.91 4.34
C TYR A 4 -13.91 10.94 3.81
N ASP A 5 -14.36 11.15 2.56
CA ASP A 5 -15.33 10.27 1.92
C ASP A 5 -14.77 8.85 1.73
N ILE A 6 -13.50 8.72 1.34
CA ILE A 6 -12.79 7.43 1.26
C ILE A 6 -12.76 6.72 2.62
N ILE A 7 -12.38 7.45 3.68
CA ILE A 7 -12.32 6.90 5.05
C ILE A 7 -13.72 6.46 5.50
N LEU A 8 -14.75 7.26 5.21
CA LEU A 8 -16.13 6.94 5.56
C LEU A 8 -16.62 5.67 4.83
N ASP A 9 -16.29 5.53 3.56
CA ASP A 9 -16.65 4.33 2.78
C ASP A 9 -15.92 3.09 3.28
N CYS A 10 -14.62 3.17 3.57
CA CYS A 10 -13.89 2.06 4.21
C CYS A 10 -14.48 1.71 5.57
N THR A 11 -14.92 2.71 6.35
CA THR A 11 -15.55 2.51 7.66
C THR A 11 -16.88 1.78 7.51
N ARG A 12 -17.69 2.13 6.50
CA ARG A 12 -18.95 1.41 6.22
C ARG A 12 -18.70 -0.06 5.90
N VAL A 13 -17.71 -0.36 5.05
CA VAL A 13 -17.33 -1.75 4.73
C VAL A 13 -16.89 -2.50 5.99
N LEU A 14 -16.09 -1.86 6.85
CA LEU A 14 -15.67 -2.44 8.12
C LEU A 14 -16.86 -2.72 9.05
N CYS A 15 -17.80 -1.78 9.17
CA CYS A 15 -19.01 -1.96 9.97
C CYS A 15 -19.87 -3.11 9.46
N THR A 16 -20.01 -3.28 8.14
CA THR A 16 -20.73 -4.41 7.54
C THR A 16 -20.07 -5.73 7.93
N ARG A 17 -18.73 -5.84 7.83
CA ARG A 17 -17.99 -7.04 8.26
C ARG A 17 -18.21 -7.38 9.73
N PHE A 18 -18.26 -6.37 10.61
CA PHE A 18 -18.55 -6.60 12.03
C PHE A 18 -20.01 -7.03 12.27
N ALA A 19 -20.96 -6.51 11.50
CA ALA A 19 -22.36 -6.91 11.60
C ALA A 19 -22.57 -8.38 11.19
N GLU A 20 -21.80 -8.87 10.22
CA GLU A 20 -21.83 -10.27 9.78
C GLU A 20 -21.18 -11.25 10.79
N GLY A 21 -20.22 -10.78 11.60
CA GLY A 21 -19.48 -11.57 12.60
C GLY A 21 -20.12 -11.66 13.99
N GLN A 22 -21.41 -11.33 14.15
CA GLN A 22 -22.06 -11.23 15.46
C GLN A 22 -21.95 -12.51 16.30
N GLY A 23 -21.53 -12.36 17.56
CA GLY A 23 -21.54 -13.43 18.57
C GLY A 23 -20.18 -14.07 18.87
N SER A 24 -19.10 -13.65 18.21
CA SER A 24 -17.74 -14.14 18.47
C SER A 24 -16.83 -13.03 18.99
N ALA A 25 -15.85 -13.39 19.83
CA ALA A 25 -14.78 -12.47 20.18
C ALA A 25 -13.91 -12.22 18.95
N VAL A 26 -13.70 -10.94 18.59
CA VAL A 26 -12.89 -10.55 17.44
C VAL A 26 -11.58 -9.96 17.94
N ASP A 27 -10.46 -10.45 17.41
CA ASP A 27 -9.18 -9.76 17.55
C ASP A 27 -9.20 -8.49 16.70
N ILE A 28 -9.15 -7.34 17.36
CA ILE A 28 -9.25 -6.03 16.73
C ILE A 28 -8.00 -5.69 15.91
N HIS A 29 -6.84 -6.24 16.25
CA HIS A 29 -5.57 -5.82 15.66
C HIS A 29 -5.45 -6.19 14.17
N PRO A 30 -5.69 -7.46 13.75
CA PRO A 30 -5.69 -7.82 12.34
C PRO A 30 -6.76 -7.05 11.54
N VAL A 31 -7.93 -6.86 12.13
CA VAL A 31 -9.04 -6.15 11.49
C VAL A 31 -8.67 -4.69 11.22
N MET A 32 -8.16 -3.98 12.22
CA MET A 32 -7.73 -2.59 12.04
C MET A 32 -6.50 -2.46 11.13
N SER A 33 -5.62 -3.47 11.09
CA SER A 33 -4.48 -3.50 10.15
C SER A 33 -4.97 -3.56 8.70
N THR A 34 -5.93 -4.44 8.39
CA THR A 34 -6.52 -4.51 7.04
C THR A 34 -7.28 -3.24 6.66
N TYR A 35 -8.00 -2.64 7.62
CA TYR A 35 -8.70 -1.37 7.42
C TYR A 35 -7.74 -0.21 7.13
N THR A 36 -6.70 -0.04 7.94
CA THR A 36 -5.73 1.03 7.74
C THR A 36 -4.96 0.87 6.44
N PHE A 37 -4.61 -0.37 6.09
CA PHE A 37 -3.98 -0.70 4.81
C PHE A 37 -4.87 -0.29 3.62
N GLU A 38 -6.16 -0.65 3.63
CA GLU A 38 -7.11 -0.30 2.57
C GLU A 38 -7.27 1.23 2.43
N VAL A 39 -7.41 1.93 3.55
CA VAL A 39 -7.50 3.41 3.56
C VAL A 39 -6.25 4.03 2.96
N ILE A 40 -5.06 3.58 3.35
CA ILE A 40 -3.79 4.07 2.79
C ILE A 40 -3.70 3.76 1.31
N GLY A 41 -4.14 2.58 0.86
CA GLY A 41 -4.17 2.23 -0.56
C GLY A 41 -5.02 3.20 -1.38
N ARG A 42 -6.23 3.49 -0.92
CA ARG A 42 -7.16 4.38 -1.62
C ARG A 42 -6.76 5.84 -1.55
N VAL A 43 -6.37 6.33 -0.39
CA VAL A 43 -5.97 7.75 -0.20
C VAL A 43 -4.59 8.01 -0.81
N GLY A 44 -3.65 7.09 -0.59
CA GLY A 44 -2.27 7.22 -1.03
C GLY A 44 -2.10 7.00 -2.52
N PHE A 45 -2.75 5.96 -3.07
CA PHE A 45 -2.50 5.49 -4.44
C PHE A 45 -3.76 5.46 -5.32
N GLY A 46 -4.91 5.87 -4.80
CA GLY A 46 -6.20 5.73 -5.50
C GLY A 46 -6.60 4.26 -5.72
N HIS A 47 -5.90 3.30 -5.13
CA HIS A 47 -5.99 1.88 -5.43
C HIS A 47 -6.81 1.14 -4.36
N THR A 48 -7.65 0.20 -4.80
CA THR A 48 -8.48 -0.63 -3.92
C THR A 48 -7.84 -2.01 -3.83
N PHE A 49 -7.46 -2.43 -2.62
CA PHE A 49 -6.77 -3.70 -2.38
C PHE A 49 -7.72 -4.80 -1.87
N ASP A 50 -8.97 -4.46 -1.61
CA ASP A 50 -10.00 -5.32 -1.01
C ASP A 50 -9.55 -5.99 0.30
N ALA A 51 -8.61 -5.36 1.02
CA ALA A 51 -7.97 -5.94 2.19
C ALA A 51 -8.96 -6.15 3.35
N ILE A 52 -10.00 -5.33 3.44
CA ILE A 52 -11.04 -5.45 4.48
C ILE A 52 -11.94 -6.65 4.22
N THR A 53 -12.28 -6.93 2.97
CA THR A 53 -13.26 -7.98 2.62
C THR A 53 -12.59 -9.32 2.38
N LYS A 54 -11.39 -9.32 1.81
CA LYS A 54 -10.67 -10.51 1.36
C LYS A 54 -9.17 -10.43 1.65
N PRO A 55 -8.79 -10.34 2.94
CA PRO A 55 -7.39 -10.15 3.32
C PRO A 55 -6.46 -11.25 2.78
N GLU A 56 -6.93 -12.48 2.67
CA GLU A 56 -6.19 -13.64 2.15
C GLU A 56 -5.91 -13.59 0.64
N GLU A 57 -6.76 -12.90 -0.13
CA GLU A 57 -6.56 -12.68 -1.56
C GLU A 57 -5.59 -11.51 -1.83
N CYS A 58 -5.35 -10.65 -0.83
CA CYS A 58 -4.50 -9.47 -0.97
C CYS A 58 -3.01 -9.82 -0.96
N VAL A 59 -2.44 -10.02 -2.15
CA VAL A 59 -1.03 -10.38 -2.33
C VAL A 59 -0.08 -9.30 -1.79
N PHE A 60 -0.42 -8.02 -1.97
CA PHE A 60 0.38 -6.91 -1.44
C PHE A 60 0.46 -6.99 0.08
N LEU A 61 -0.68 -7.10 0.76
CA LEU A 61 -0.74 -7.14 2.22
C LEU A 61 0.08 -8.33 2.75
N ARG A 62 -0.06 -9.51 2.16
CA ARG A 62 0.73 -10.69 2.52
C ARG A 62 2.24 -10.48 2.36
N ASN A 63 2.67 -9.86 1.25
CA ASN A 63 4.08 -9.56 1.03
C ASN A 63 4.59 -8.49 2.02
N PHE A 64 3.75 -7.51 2.36
CA PHE A 64 4.07 -6.44 3.30
C PHE A 64 4.24 -6.99 4.72
N GLU A 65 3.32 -7.83 5.19
CA GLU A 65 3.43 -8.54 6.47
C GLU A 65 4.68 -9.41 6.53
N CYS A 66 5.00 -10.11 5.43
CA CYS A 66 6.23 -10.90 5.32
C CYS A 66 7.49 -10.02 5.52
N LEU A 67 7.56 -8.86 4.85
CA LEU A 67 8.67 -7.93 5.03
C LEU A 67 8.79 -7.42 6.47
N SER A 68 7.68 -6.97 7.07
CA SER A 68 7.68 -6.43 8.43
C SER A 68 8.09 -7.49 9.47
N ASN A 69 7.64 -8.74 9.29
CA ASN A 69 7.97 -9.84 10.19
C ASN A 69 9.44 -10.26 10.08
N ILE A 70 9.99 -10.36 8.85
CA ILE A 70 11.40 -10.70 8.67
C ILE A 70 12.29 -9.57 9.20
N GLN A 71 11.96 -8.30 8.93
CA GLN A 71 12.75 -7.18 9.44
C GLN A 71 12.75 -7.10 10.97
N SER A 72 11.63 -7.41 11.62
CA SER A 72 11.53 -7.43 13.08
C SER A 72 12.42 -8.53 13.68
N ARG A 73 12.39 -9.74 13.11
CA ARG A 73 13.28 -10.86 13.52
C ARG A 73 14.76 -10.54 13.32
N VAL A 74 15.11 -9.85 12.23
CA VAL A 74 16.50 -9.45 11.98
C VAL A 74 16.94 -8.39 12.99
N LYS A 75 16.11 -7.38 13.29
CA LYS A 75 16.46 -6.28 14.23
C LYS A 75 16.67 -6.73 15.68
N GLU A 76 16.03 -7.80 16.13
CA GLU A 76 16.17 -8.30 17.51
C GLU A 76 17.52 -9.00 17.79
N SER A 77 18.27 -9.39 16.76
CA SER A 77 19.54 -10.11 16.94
C SER A 77 20.74 -9.14 16.98
N SER A 78 21.36 -8.96 18.15
CA SER A 78 22.40 -7.92 18.38
C SER A 78 23.73 -8.10 17.61
N PHE A 79 23.93 -9.19 16.86
CA PHE A 79 25.19 -9.45 16.14
C PHE A 79 24.99 -9.50 14.61
N LYS A 80 25.46 -8.46 13.90
CA LYS A 80 25.37 -8.29 12.44
C LYS A 80 25.88 -9.48 11.61
N ILE A 81 26.92 -10.15 12.08
CA ILE A 81 27.51 -11.32 11.40
C ILE A 81 26.60 -12.54 11.53
N SER A 82 25.99 -12.74 12.71
CA SER A 82 25.01 -13.81 12.92
C SER A 82 23.73 -13.57 12.14
N GLN A 83 23.27 -12.32 11.95
CA GLN A 83 22.10 -11.99 11.13
C GLN A 83 22.26 -12.41 9.67
N LEU A 84 23.42 -12.16 9.06
CA LEU A 84 23.71 -12.54 7.68
C LEU A 84 23.77 -14.05 7.51
N VAL A 85 24.47 -14.73 8.41
CA VAL A 85 24.61 -16.20 8.38
C VAL A 85 23.29 -16.89 8.66
N MET A 86 22.54 -16.45 9.69
CA MET A 86 21.22 -16.99 10.02
C MET A 86 20.24 -16.74 8.88
N GLY A 87 20.19 -15.52 8.32
CA GLY A 87 19.30 -15.19 7.21
C GLY A 87 19.65 -15.87 5.88
N LEU A 88 20.90 -16.30 5.70
CA LEU A 88 21.31 -17.17 4.59
C LEU A 88 20.90 -18.62 4.82
N ILE A 89 21.03 -19.13 6.05
CA ILE A 89 20.69 -20.51 6.42
C ILE A 89 19.18 -20.74 6.45
N THR A 90 18.40 -19.79 6.95
CA THR A 90 16.94 -19.91 7.06
C THR A 90 16.20 -19.53 5.77
N GLY A 91 16.89 -18.92 4.80
CA GLY A 91 16.28 -18.44 3.55
C GLY A 91 15.57 -17.08 3.68
N ASP A 92 15.53 -16.49 4.88
CA ASP A 92 14.87 -15.21 5.17
C ASP A 92 15.35 -14.08 4.28
N LEU A 93 16.64 -14.02 3.93
CA LEU A 93 17.16 -12.96 3.04
C LEU A 93 16.65 -13.10 1.60
N ARG A 94 16.50 -14.34 1.12
CA ARG A 94 15.96 -14.61 -0.23
C ARG A 94 14.47 -14.27 -0.26
N GLU A 95 13.74 -14.64 0.79
CA GLU A 95 12.33 -14.33 0.92
C GLU A 95 12.09 -12.82 1.06
N LEU A 96 12.87 -12.13 1.89
CA LEU A 96 12.82 -10.67 2.03
C LEU A 96 13.08 -9.97 0.70
N ARG A 97 14.09 -10.40 -0.05
CA ARG A 97 14.37 -9.85 -1.39
C ARG A 97 13.21 -10.09 -2.34
N ARG A 98 12.61 -11.29 -2.32
CA ARG A 98 11.46 -11.64 -3.15
C ARG A 98 10.24 -10.78 -2.83
N CYS A 99 9.88 -10.63 -1.56
CA CYS A 99 8.74 -9.81 -1.14
C CYS A 99 8.98 -8.33 -1.45
N ALA A 100 10.19 -7.81 -1.23
CA ALA A 100 10.55 -6.44 -1.59
C ALA A 100 10.46 -6.18 -3.09
N GLN A 101 10.92 -7.13 -3.92
CA GLN A 101 10.80 -7.02 -5.37
C GLN A 101 9.34 -7.07 -5.84
N ALA A 102 8.52 -7.95 -5.24
CA ALA A 102 7.10 -8.04 -5.57
C ALA A 102 6.35 -6.75 -5.24
N ILE A 103 6.53 -6.21 -4.02
CA ILE A 103 5.92 -4.93 -3.62
C ILE A 103 6.39 -3.80 -4.52
N LYS A 104 7.70 -3.71 -4.80
CA LYS A 104 8.22 -2.69 -5.70
C LYS A 104 7.55 -2.76 -7.08
N GLY A 105 7.45 -3.96 -7.66
CA GLY A 105 6.80 -4.17 -8.95
C GLY A 105 5.33 -3.74 -8.95
N GLU A 106 4.60 -4.03 -7.87
CA GLU A 106 3.20 -3.65 -7.73
C GLU A 106 3.02 -2.13 -7.57
N VAL A 107 3.84 -1.47 -6.73
CA VAL A 107 3.84 0.00 -6.60
C VAL A 107 4.16 0.66 -7.94
N THR A 108 5.18 0.19 -8.66
CA THR A 108 5.53 0.71 -9.99
C THR A 108 4.36 0.54 -10.97
N ALA A 109 3.68 -0.61 -10.98
CA ALA A 109 2.51 -0.83 -11.83
C ALA A 109 1.36 0.14 -11.50
N ILE A 110 1.07 0.38 -10.21
CA ILE A 110 0.05 1.33 -9.78
C ILE A 110 0.42 2.76 -10.22
N LEU A 111 1.68 3.17 -10.05
CA LEU A 111 2.15 4.49 -10.46
C LEU A 111 2.07 4.67 -11.99
N ALA A 112 2.44 3.65 -12.76
CA ALA A 112 2.35 3.67 -14.21
C ALA A 112 0.89 3.77 -14.69
N GLU A 113 -0.04 3.03 -14.06
CA GLU A 113 -1.47 3.14 -14.33
C GLU A 113 -1.98 4.56 -14.05
N ARG A 114 -1.57 5.16 -12.93
CA ARG A 114 -1.95 6.54 -12.58
C ARG A 114 -1.39 7.56 -13.57
N LYS A 115 -0.13 7.42 -13.97
CA LYS A 115 0.47 8.28 -15.00
C LYS A 115 -0.33 8.20 -16.31
N LYS A 116 -0.66 6.99 -16.77
CA LYS A 116 -1.49 6.80 -17.97
C LYS A 116 -2.89 7.40 -17.82
N ALA A 117 -3.52 7.27 -16.66
CA ALA A 117 -4.83 7.89 -16.40
C ALA A 117 -4.79 9.43 -16.41
N LEU A 118 -3.63 10.04 -16.17
CA LEU A 118 -3.44 11.50 -16.26
C LEU A 118 -3.25 11.99 -17.70
N GLU A 119 -2.76 11.14 -18.60
CA GLU A 119 -2.64 11.47 -20.03
C GLU A 119 -4.01 11.64 -20.70
N GLN A 120 -5.04 10.95 -20.20
CA GLN A 120 -6.41 11.03 -20.69
C GLN A 120 -7.39 11.17 -19.51
N CYS A 121 -7.68 12.41 -19.07
CA CYS A 121 -8.64 12.61 -17.99
C CYS A 121 -10.08 12.28 -18.48
N PRO A 122 -10.75 11.25 -17.93
CA PRO A 122 -12.08 10.85 -18.36
C PRO A 122 -13.18 11.86 -18.01
N VAL A 123 -12.87 12.86 -17.17
CA VAL A 123 -13.83 13.87 -16.70
C VAL A 123 -13.75 15.16 -17.54
N THR A 124 -12.55 15.58 -17.92
CA THR A 124 -12.34 16.87 -18.61
C THR A 124 -11.94 16.71 -20.08
N GLY A 125 -11.58 15.50 -20.53
CA GLY A 125 -11.15 15.24 -21.91
C GLY A 125 -9.87 15.98 -22.35
N GLY A 126 -9.28 16.77 -21.45
CA GLY A 126 -8.05 17.54 -21.67
C GLY A 126 -6.87 16.91 -20.94
N THR A 127 -5.67 17.15 -21.48
CA THR A 127 -4.40 16.80 -20.84
C THR A 127 -4.19 17.67 -19.59
N GLY A 128 -3.85 17.05 -18.45
CA GLY A 128 -3.27 17.75 -17.30
C GLY A 128 -4.21 18.35 -16.24
N ALA A 129 -5.54 18.22 -16.35
CA ALA A 129 -6.47 18.80 -15.37
C ALA A 129 -7.53 17.82 -14.87
N CYS A 130 -7.10 16.66 -14.36
CA CYS A 130 -7.99 15.78 -13.61
C CYS A 130 -7.96 16.20 -12.12
N PRO A 131 -9.10 16.36 -11.44
CA PRO A 131 -9.13 16.72 -10.03
C PRO A 131 -8.35 15.66 -9.25
N VAL A 132 -7.27 16.08 -8.60
CA VAL A 132 -6.34 15.18 -7.93
C VAL A 132 -7.05 14.45 -6.79
N LYS A 133 -7.21 13.12 -6.92
CA LYS A 133 -7.99 12.29 -5.98
C LYS A 133 -7.16 11.64 -4.88
N ASP A 134 -5.86 11.47 -5.10
CA ASP A 134 -4.96 10.68 -4.26
C ASP A 134 -3.56 11.30 -4.19
N MET A 135 -2.76 10.88 -3.21
CA MET A 135 -1.43 11.44 -2.96
C MET A 135 -0.44 11.13 -4.10
N ALA A 136 -0.47 9.95 -4.70
CA ALA A 136 0.39 9.58 -5.82
C ALA A 136 0.17 10.50 -7.02
N THR A 137 -1.09 10.79 -7.34
CA THR A 137 -1.45 11.76 -8.37
C THR A 137 -0.91 13.15 -8.04
N ARG A 138 -0.92 13.60 -6.77
CA ARG A 138 -0.28 14.87 -6.38
C ARG A 138 1.21 14.84 -6.65
N MET A 139 1.91 13.77 -6.28
CA MET A 139 3.36 13.62 -6.48
C MET A 139 3.75 13.60 -7.96
N LEU A 140 2.85 13.17 -8.84
CA LEU A 140 3.06 13.14 -10.31
C LEU A 140 2.73 14.47 -11.00
N THR A 141 1.94 15.35 -10.38
CA THR A 141 1.38 16.54 -11.06
C THR A 141 1.76 17.86 -10.42
N VAL A 142 2.09 17.86 -9.13
CA VAL A 142 2.45 19.05 -8.36
C VAL A 142 3.93 18.96 -8.01
N PRO A 143 4.77 19.90 -8.49
CA PRO A 143 6.17 19.93 -8.11
C PRO A 143 6.32 20.21 -6.61
N ASP A 144 7.38 19.64 -6.03
CA ASP A 144 7.74 19.89 -4.64
C ASP A 144 7.98 21.40 -4.41
N PRO A 145 7.40 22.02 -3.38
CA PRO A 145 7.51 23.45 -3.17
C PRO A 145 8.91 23.92 -2.76
N GLU A 146 9.75 23.04 -2.24
CA GLU A 146 11.13 23.35 -1.81
C GLU A 146 12.15 23.05 -2.91
N THR A 147 12.02 21.91 -3.60
CA THR A 147 12.97 21.48 -4.63
C THR A 147 12.53 21.76 -6.06
N ASN A 148 11.24 22.06 -6.27
CA ASN A 148 10.60 22.21 -7.57
C ASN A 148 10.71 20.95 -8.47
N GLU A 149 10.99 19.78 -7.86
CA GLU A 149 11.09 18.50 -8.54
C GLU A 149 9.74 17.78 -8.57
N ILE A 150 9.46 17.06 -9.66
CA ILE A 150 8.33 16.11 -9.75
C ILE A 150 8.89 14.71 -9.58
N LEU A 151 8.05 13.74 -9.18
CA LEU A 151 8.46 12.33 -9.04
C LEU A 151 9.28 11.88 -10.27
N PRO A 152 10.52 11.40 -10.09
CA PRO A 152 11.40 11.01 -11.19
C PRO A 152 10.77 9.94 -12.09
N GLU A 153 10.91 10.07 -13.41
CA GLU A 153 10.45 9.03 -14.35
C GLU A 153 11.14 7.68 -14.13
N SER A 154 12.32 7.64 -13.51
CA SER A 154 13.02 6.40 -13.18
C SER A 154 12.35 5.56 -12.09
N LEU A 155 11.36 6.13 -11.38
CA LEU A 155 10.58 5.44 -10.35
C LEU A 155 9.21 4.95 -10.84
N VAL A 156 8.82 5.32 -12.06
CA VAL A 156 7.54 4.99 -12.70
C VAL A 156 7.74 4.00 -13.84
#